data_AF-A0A2E2NYZ1-F1
#
_entry.id   AF-A0A2E2NYZ1-F1
#
_cell.length_a   1.000
_cell.length_b   1.000
_cell.length_c   1.000
_cell.angle_alpha   90.00
_cell.angle_beta   90.00
_cell.angle_gamma   90.00
#
_symmetry.space_group_name_H-M   'P 1'
#
loop_
_entity.id
_entity.type
_entity.pdbx_description
1 polymer ?
#
loop_
_entity_poly.entity_id
_entity_poly.type
_entity_poly.pdbx_seq_one_letter_code
_entity_poly.pdbx_strand_id
1 'polypeptide(L)'
;MKIWIKISLSVLILSSCGQKKNEDKENPTRVKVQISNSNVSDYSEEFHNHFQESKLTLKEDSILFPGEKDSMIALIPEYIPRNQNVKFEAENGSSITIRQINYTDIEFEIEYNDEKFRGKASLFPYFYLGMETVGFSDGEYMITHYYVTETDNFCLDFIGLGNQNIAKDKSENVYALVSVSGDSCEDELNALTNKKLKVLVSSAQNNHLPDPFEIEYERNYRLSNPHLIKPDSNYLEYWCSIEILNRTHTNIENLSLSEVAAFLATFHPSCTTNIEYSEWSNELLFKVLSLHPESALNIIDKNSSLYRNQIATELANPIHDNIEISQLISKLESVEIESFRRTRDIIIGILKEK
;
A
#
# COMPACT_ATOMS: atom_id res chain seq x y z
N MET A 1 39.21 -12.57 15.61
CA MET A 1 39.18 -12.47 14.14
C MET A 1 38.36 -11.22 13.81
N LYS A 2 38.98 -10.17 13.26
CA LYS A 2 38.31 -8.93 12.86
C LYS A 2 37.86 -9.11 11.41
N ILE A 3 36.56 -9.02 11.15
CA ILE A 3 36.01 -8.99 9.79
C ILE A 3 35.68 -7.53 9.47
N TRP A 4 36.32 -7.03 8.43
CA TRP A 4 35.98 -5.76 7.78
C TRP A 4 34.93 -6.04 6.71
N ILE A 5 33.85 -5.27 6.68
CA ILE A 5 32.97 -5.22 5.50
C ILE A 5 33.24 -3.89 4.78
N LYS A 6 33.64 -4.04 3.52
CA LYS A 6 34.06 -3.01 2.59
C LYS A 6 32.83 -2.58 1.78
N ILE A 7 32.28 -1.40 2.06
CA ILE A 7 31.26 -0.79 1.21
C ILE A 7 32.02 -0.08 0.08
N SER A 8 31.94 -0.60 -1.15
CA SER A 8 32.43 0.10 -2.35
C SER A 8 31.30 0.95 -2.91
N LEU A 9 31.37 2.27 -2.69
CA LEU A 9 30.63 3.24 -3.49
C LEU A 9 31.63 3.87 -4.47
N SER A 10 31.51 3.54 -5.76
CA SER A 10 32.31 4.16 -6.81
C SER A 10 31.69 5.49 -7.19
N VAL A 11 32.23 6.60 -6.69
CA VAL A 11 31.96 7.94 -7.23
C VAL A 11 33.27 8.54 -7.69
N LEU A 12 33.36 8.76 -8.99
CA LEU A 12 34.51 9.31 -9.68
C LEU A 12 34.28 10.81 -9.89
N ILE A 13 34.89 11.66 -9.06
CA ILE A 13 35.08 13.09 -9.38
C ILE A 13 36.50 13.50 -8.99
N LEU A 14 37.31 13.81 -10.00
CA LEU A 14 38.57 14.53 -9.88
C LEU A 14 38.27 16.01 -9.60
N SER A 15 38.82 16.58 -8.52
CA SER A 15 39.88 17.61 -8.61
C SER A 15 40.03 18.45 -7.32
N SER A 16 41.30 18.66 -6.97
CA SER A 16 41.90 19.90 -6.43
C SER A 16 41.70 20.30 -4.95
N CYS A 17 42.84 20.33 -4.26
CA CYS A 17 43.13 20.86 -2.93
C CYS A 17 42.63 22.29 -2.66
N GLY A 18 42.29 22.58 -1.39
CA GLY A 18 42.27 23.97 -0.89
C GLY A 18 41.71 24.19 0.53
N GLN A 19 42.60 24.10 1.53
CA GLN A 19 42.62 24.84 2.81
C GLN A 19 41.55 24.61 3.92
N LYS A 20 42.09 24.46 5.15
CA LYS A 20 41.43 24.43 6.46
C LYS A 20 40.80 25.78 6.84
N LYS A 21 39.69 25.75 7.59
CA LYS A 21 39.43 26.63 8.75
C LYS A 21 38.41 26.04 9.72
N ASN A 22 38.57 26.43 10.99
CA ASN A 22 37.90 25.99 12.21
C ASN A 22 36.38 26.17 12.18
N GLU A 23 35.65 25.29 12.88
CA GLU A 23 34.31 25.62 13.39
C GLU A 23 33.96 24.81 14.65
N ASP A 24 33.10 25.45 15.44
CA ASP A 24 32.84 25.25 16.86
C ASP A 24 32.10 23.94 17.21
N LYS A 25 32.37 23.46 18.43
CA LYS A 25 31.67 22.31 19.04
C LYS A 25 30.31 22.74 19.56
N GLU A 26 29.27 22.61 18.75
CA GLU A 26 27.90 22.53 19.26
C GLU A 26 27.55 21.08 19.64
N ASN A 27 27.05 20.90 20.86
CA ASN A 27 26.50 19.63 21.33
C ASN A 27 25.20 19.34 20.57
N PRO A 28 25.05 18.17 19.92
CA PRO A 28 23.80 17.85 19.25
C PRO A 28 22.69 17.61 20.28
N THR A 29 21.71 18.51 20.28
CA THR A 29 20.45 18.40 21.01
C THR A 29 19.78 17.08 20.64
N ARG A 30 19.58 16.18 21.62
CA ARG A 30 18.79 14.96 21.45
C ARG A 30 17.33 15.35 21.22
N VAL A 31 16.92 15.37 19.95
CA VAL A 31 15.51 15.46 19.57
C VAL A 31 14.84 14.13 19.92
N LYS A 32 13.90 14.14 20.88
CA LYS A 32 12.98 13.01 21.07
C LYS A 32 11.96 13.07 19.94
N VAL A 33 12.06 12.14 18.99
CA VAL A 33 11.05 11.96 17.94
C VAL A 33 9.94 11.09 18.53
N GLN A 34 8.72 11.60 18.52
CA GLN A 34 7.54 10.89 18.99
C GLN A 34 6.83 10.33 17.75
N ILE A 35 6.79 9.01 17.61
CA ILE A 35 6.10 8.33 16.52
C ILE A 35 4.60 8.61 16.69
N SER A 36 4.03 9.44 15.83
CA SER A 36 2.60 9.72 15.83
C SER A 36 1.90 8.85 14.77
N ASN A 37 1.02 7.96 15.24
CA ASN A 37 -0.12 7.36 14.53
C ASN A 37 0.08 6.16 13.58
N SER A 38 1.19 5.40 13.65
CA SER A 38 1.14 3.99 13.22
C SER A 38 0.69 3.13 14.40
N ASN A 39 -0.33 2.28 14.23
CA ASN A 39 -0.73 1.33 15.26
C ASN A 39 0.50 0.44 15.60
N VAL A 40 1.03 0.56 16.82
CA VAL A 40 2.22 -0.20 17.26
C VAL A 40 2.03 -1.71 17.07
N SER A 41 0.78 -2.18 17.06
CA SER A 41 0.41 -3.57 16.76
C SER A 41 0.76 -4.06 15.35
N ASP A 42 1.03 -3.15 14.42
CA ASP A 42 1.27 -3.48 13.02
C ASP A 42 2.73 -3.86 12.74
N TYR A 43 3.59 -3.80 13.75
CA TYR A 43 5.01 -4.12 13.68
C TYR A 43 5.39 -5.06 14.82
N SER A 44 6.42 -5.88 14.63
CA SER A 44 6.96 -6.70 15.72
C SER A 44 7.56 -5.86 16.84
N GLU A 45 7.57 -6.42 18.06
CA GLU A 45 8.18 -5.76 19.21
C GLU A 45 9.68 -5.57 18.98
N GLU A 46 10.34 -6.56 18.38
CA GLU A 46 11.74 -6.53 17.99
C GLU A 46 12.05 -5.40 17.00
N PHE A 47 11.19 -5.22 16.00
CA PHE A 47 11.28 -4.11 15.06
C PHE A 47 11.14 -2.78 15.80
N HIS A 48 10.13 -2.64 16.67
CA HIS A 48 9.91 -1.40 17.41
C HIS A 48 11.14 -1.02 18.24
N ASN A 49 11.72 -1.98 18.96
CA ASN A 49 12.89 -1.76 19.80
C ASN A 49 14.10 -1.30 18.96
N HIS A 50 14.39 -1.94 17.83
CA HIS A 50 15.49 -1.51 16.95
C HIS A 50 15.21 -0.19 16.23
N PHE A 51 13.96 0.04 15.83
CA PHE A 51 13.56 1.26 15.14
C PHE A 51 13.79 2.49 16.01
N GLN A 52 13.42 2.42 17.30
CA GLN A 52 13.65 3.48 18.28
C GLN A 52 15.14 3.82 18.44
N GLU A 53 16.04 2.86 18.27
CA GLU A 53 17.49 3.07 18.37
C GLU A 53 18.10 3.66 17.09
N SER A 54 17.47 3.44 15.93
CA SER A 54 18.01 3.75 14.60
C SER A 54 17.97 5.23 14.19
N LYS A 55 17.31 6.10 14.97
CA LYS A 55 16.98 7.51 14.61
C LYS A 55 16.15 7.69 13.34
N LEU A 56 15.65 6.61 12.73
CA LEU A 56 14.72 6.66 11.61
C LEU A 56 13.37 7.21 12.08
N THR A 57 12.61 7.81 11.16
CA THR A 57 11.24 8.27 11.44
C THR A 57 10.25 7.49 10.61
N LEU A 58 9.26 6.87 11.26
CA LEU A 58 8.16 6.20 10.57
C LEU A 58 7.02 7.20 10.42
N LYS A 59 6.54 7.39 9.19
CA LYS A 59 5.38 8.23 8.88
C LYS A 59 4.42 7.38 8.04
N GLU A 60 3.30 6.99 8.63
CA GLU A 60 2.38 6.02 8.03
C GLU A 60 3.13 4.71 7.72
N ASP A 61 3.19 4.29 6.45
CA ASP A 61 3.91 3.09 5.98
C ASP A 61 5.26 3.42 5.32
N SER A 62 5.75 4.64 5.56
CA SER A 62 6.98 5.17 4.99
C SER A 62 8.06 5.33 6.04
N ILE A 63 9.26 4.83 5.74
CA ILE A 63 10.45 5.05 6.58
C ILE A 63 11.24 6.23 6.02
N LEU A 64 11.48 7.23 6.86
CA LEU A 64 12.24 8.43 6.55
C LEU A 64 13.64 8.35 7.16
N PHE A 65 14.64 8.54 6.30
CA PHE A 65 16.05 8.57 6.67
C PHE A 65 16.49 9.99 7.07
N PRO A 66 17.10 10.19 8.26
CA PRO A 66 17.55 11.50 8.68
C PRO A 66 18.79 11.97 7.89
N GLY A 67 18.73 13.16 7.31
CA GLY A 67 19.93 13.87 6.81
C GLY A 67 19.97 14.22 5.33
N GLU A 68 18.98 13.80 4.54
CA GLU A 68 18.87 14.21 3.13
C GLU A 68 17.69 15.16 2.96
N LYS A 69 17.92 16.32 2.32
CA LYS A 69 16.88 17.33 2.02
C LYS A 69 15.75 16.78 1.15
N ASP A 70 15.95 15.59 0.56
CA ASP A 70 15.03 14.85 -0.29
C ASP A 70 14.92 13.40 0.22
N SER A 71 14.47 13.22 1.47
CA SER A 71 14.41 11.91 2.12
C SER A 71 13.72 10.88 1.21
N MET A 72 14.43 9.82 0.81
CA MET A 72 13.81 8.71 0.08
C MET A 72 12.74 8.07 0.96
N ILE A 73 11.51 8.07 0.45
CA ILE A 73 10.41 7.31 1.01
C ILE A 73 10.58 5.87 0.52
N ALA A 74 10.95 4.96 1.42
CA ALA A 74 10.85 3.53 1.16
C ALA A 74 9.43 3.09 1.54
N LEU A 75 8.64 2.68 0.54
CA LEU A 75 7.35 2.03 0.75
C LEU A 75 7.60 0.54 0.97
N ILE A 76 7.08 -0.01 2.06
CA ILE A 76 7.03 -1.46 2.24
C ILE A 76 5.86 -1.96 1.39
N PRO A 77 6.10 -2.80 0.36
CA PRO A 77 5.03 -3.17 -0.54
C PRO A 77 4.06 -4.14 0.14
N GLU A 78 2.75 -3.85 0.04
CA GLU A 78 1.69 -4.73 0.54
C GLU A 78 1.35 -5.78 -0.53
N TYR A 79 2.21 -6.80 -0.65
CA TYR A 79 2.05 -7.85 -1.66
C TYR A 79 0.95 -8.87 -1.31
N ILE A 80 0.64 -9.03 -0.02
CA ILE A 80 -0.23 -10.07 0.52
C ILE A 80 -1.23 -9.40 1.47
N PRO A 81 -2.55 -9.57 1.29
CA PRO A 81 -3.51 -9.01 2.24
C PRO A 81 -3.27 -9.56 3.66
N ARG A 82 -3.28 -8.70 4.67
CA ARG A 82 -3.06 -9.11 6.06
C ARG A 82 -4.01 -10.24 6.47
N ASN A 83 -3.47 -11.21 7.22
CA ASN A 83 -4.20 -12.37 7.74
C ASN A 83 -4.86 -13.26 6.67
N GLN A 84 -4.53 -13.12 5.39
CA GLN A 84 -4.97 -14.03 4.33
C GLN A 84 -3.83 -14.96 3.92
N ASN A 85 -4.17 -16.22 3.67
CA ASN A 85 -3.27 -17.19 3.10
C ASN A 85 -3.24 -17.01 1.58
N VAL A 86 -2.08 -16.72 1.02
CA VAL A 86 -1.86 -16.66 -0.43
C VAL A 86 -1.00 -17.85 -0.83
N LYS A 87 -1.53 -18.72 -1.70
CA LYS A 87 -0.82 -19.89 -2.21
C LYS A 87 -0.20 -19.58 -3.57
N PHE A 88 1.09 -19.85 -3.69
CA PHE A 88 1.86 -19.80 -4.93
C PHE A 88 2.27 -21.22 -5.31
N GLU A 89 2.10 -21.60 -6.58
CA GLU A 89 2.34 -22.97 -7.05
C GLU A 89 3.27 -22.98 -8.28
N ALA A 90 4.16 -23.98 -8.34
CA ALA A 90 5.01 -24.29 -9.47
C ALA A 90 4.38 -25.39 -10.36
N GLU A 91 4.84 -25.48 -11.60
CA GLU A 91 4.38 -26.50 -12.56
C GLU A 91 4.63 -27.95 -12.09
N ASN A 92 5.60 -28.17 -11.21
CA ASN A 92 5.90 -29.49 -10.63
C ASN A 92 5.03 -29.83 -9.41
N GLY A 93 4.02 -29.01 -9.09
CA GLY A 93 3.12 -29.21 -7.94
C GLY A 93 3.69 -28.75 -6.60
N SER A 94 4.94 -28.26 -6.56
CA SER A 94 5.49 -27.65 -5.35
C SER A 94 4.78 -26.32 -5.10
N SER A 95 4.56 -25.97 -3.83
CA SER A 95 3.86 -24.74 -3.49
C SER A 95 4.40 -24.08 -2.23
N ILE A 96 4.15 -22.79 -2.10
CA ILE A 96 4.33 -22.03 -0.87
C ILE A 96 3.05 -21.30 -0.54
N THR A 97 2.56 -21.45 0.67
CA THR A 97 1.48 -20.65 1.23
C THR A 97 2.09 -19.62 2.17
N ILE A 98 1.77 -18.36 1.96
CA ILE A 98 2.31 -17.26 2.76
C ILE A 98 1.14 -16.51 3.40
N ARG A 99 1.29 -16.18 4.69
CA ARG A 99 0.34 -15.39 5.46
C ARG A 99 1.08 -14.21 6.08
N GLN A 100 0.68 -12.99 5.73
CA GLN A 100 1.22 -11.82 6.39
C GLN A 100 0.61 -11.68 7.80
N ILE A 101 1.46 -11.70 8.83
CA ILE A 101 1.05 -11.53 10.23
C ILE A 101 0.91 -10.04 10.54
N ASN A 102 1.93 -9.27 10.16
CA ASN A 102 2.05 -7.83 10.35
C ASN A 102 2.96 -7.26 9.22
N TYR A 103 3.36 -5.99 9.26
CA TYR A 103 4.19 -5.41 8.17
C TYR A 103 5.55 -6.08 8.00
N THR A 104 6.16 -6.54 9.08
CA THR A 104 7.54 -7.05 9.08
C THR A 104 7.62 -8.56 9.00
N ASP A 105 6.56 -9.26 9.36
CA ASP A 105 6.58 -10.70 9.60
C ASP A 105 5.55 -11.44 8.75
N ILE A 106 6.01 -12.57 8.23
CA ILE A 106 5.20 -13.54 7.50
C ILE A 106 5.31 -14.92 8.16
N GLU A 107 4.23 -15.68 8.07
CA GLU A 107 4.24 -17.13 8.21
C GLU A 107 4.29 -17.75 6.81
N PHE A 108 4.98 -18.88 6.69
CA PHE A 108 5.01 -19.65 5.46
C PHE A 108 4.84 -21.16 5.70
N GLU A 109 4.27 -21.83 4.70
CA GLU A 109 4.22 -23.28 4.58
C GLU A 109 4.67 -23.65 3.16
N ILE A 110 5.74 -24.44 3.02
CA ILE A 110 6.26 -24.93 1.74
C ILE A 110 5.90 -26.41 1.62
N GLU A 111 5.30 -26.80 0.49
CA GLU A 111 5.06 -28.18 0.11
C GLU A 111 5.97 -28.56 -1.06
N TYR A 112 6.83 -29.57 -0.88
CA TYR A 112 7.81 -30.00 -1.87
C TYR A 112 8.09 -31.50 -1.74
N ASN A 113 7.96 -32.27 -2.83
CA ASN A 113 8.20 -33.73 -2.87
C ASN A 113 7.56 -34.51 -1.69
N ASP A 114 6.27 -34.25 -1.42
CA ASP A 114 5.51 -34.81 -0.28
C ASP A 114 5.97 -34.39 1.12
N GLU A 115 7.02 -33.57 1.22
CA GLU A 115 7.46 -32.94 2.45
C GLU A 115 6.79 -31.59 2.65
N LYS A 116 6.62 -31.22 3.92
CA LYS A 116 6.06 -29.94 4.32
C LYS A 116 6.99 -29.26 5.30
N PHE A 117 7.33 -28.02 5.00
CA PHE A 117 8.13 -27.15 5.86
C PHE A 117 7.28 -25.97 6.30
N ARG A 118 7.44 -25.58 7.56
CA ARG A 118 6.71 -24.44 8.14
C ARG A 118 7.66 -23.52 8.86
N GLY A 119 7.35 -22.25 8.84
CA GLY A 119 8.17 -21.28 9.52
C GLY A 119 7.60 -19.88 9.56
N LYS A 120 8.44 -18.99 10.10
CA LYS A 120 8.27 -17.55 10.10
C LYS A 120 9.48 -16.91 9.46
N ALA A 121 9.24 -15.82 8.77
CA ALA A 121 10.30 -14.99 8.23
C ALA A 121 9.99 -13.52 8.51
N SER A 122 11.03 -12.72 8.68
CA SER A 122 10.93 -11.31 9.02
C SER A 122 11.87 -10.46 8.16
N LEU A 123 11.47 -9.22 7.88
CA LEU A 123 12.38 -8.21 7.30
C LEU A 123 13.56 -7.88 8.25
N PHE A 124 13.44 -8.28 9.52
CA PHE A 124 14.40 -8.15 10.60
C PHE A 124 15.17 -9.48 10.80
N PRO A 125 16.48 -9.54 11.13
CA PRO A 125 17.33 -8.57 11.86
C PRO A 125 18.26 -7.69 11.00
N TYR A 126 18.30 -7.88 9.69
CA TYR A 126 19.31 -7.23 8.85
C TYR A 126 18.93 -5.84 8.35
N PHE A 127 17.72 -5.36 8.67
CA PHE A 127 17.18 -4.04 8.31
C PHE A 127 17.58 -3.60 6.89
N TYR A 128 17.49 -4.54 5.94
CA TYR A 128 17.74 -4.28 4.54
C TYR A 128 16.39 -3.95 3.90
N LEU A 129 15.99 -2.68 3.98
CA LEU A 129 14.87 -2.14 3.20
C LEU A 129 15.23 -1.95 1.71
N GLY A 130 16.39 -2.45 1.29
CA GLY A 130 16.73 -2.52 -0.11
C GLY A 130 15.84 -3.57 -0.76
N MET A 131 14.95 -3.13 -1.64
CA MET A 131 14.44 -4.01 -2.66
C MET A 131 15.63 -4.42 -3.53
N GLU A 132 15.88 -5.71 -3.67
CA GLU A 132 16.90 -6.19 -4.59
C GLU A 132 16.29 -6.39 -5.97
N THR A 133 17.04 -6.01 -7.00
CA THR A 133 16.66 -6.32 -8.37
C THR A 133 17.20 -7.70 -8.72
N VAL A 134 16.31 -8.67 -8.90
CA VAL A 134 16.66 -10.02 -9.37
C VAL A 134 16.33 -10.13 -10.85
N GLY A 135 17.33 -10.46 -11.66
CA GLY A 135 17.18 -10.71 -13.09
C GLY A 135 16.73 -12.13 -13.38
N PHE A 136 15.60 -12.30 -14.06
CA PHE A 136 15.15 -13.54 -14.66
C PHE A 136 15.21 -13.44 -16.18
N SER A 137 14.99 -14.56 -16.88
CA SER A 137 15.01 -14.61 -18.35
C SER A 137 14.03 -13.66 -19.05
N ASP A 138 12.99 -13.20 -18.34
CA ASP A 138 11.92 -12.35 -18.86
C ASP A 138 11.89 -10.94 -18.25
N GLY A 139 12.90 -10.56 -17.46
CA GLY A 139 13.05 -9.20 -16.96
C GLY A 139 13.72 -9.08 -15.60
N GLU A 140 13.79 -7.85 -15.09
CA GLU A 140 14.26 -7.50 -13.76
C GLU A 140 13.07 -7.31 -12.82
N TYR A 141 13.22 -7.80 -11.58
CA TYR A 141 12.15 -7.85 -10.59
C TYR A 141 12.63 -7.25 -9.29
N MET A 142 11.80 -6.41 -8.69
CA MET A 142 12.08 -5.86 -7.37
C MET A 142 11.53 -6.85 -6.33
N ILE A 143 12.42 -7.37 -5.49
CA ILE A 143 12.11 -8.38 -4.47
C ILE A 143 12.39 -7.82 -3.09
N THR A 144 11.43 -8.00 -2.19
CA THR A 144 11.56 -7.77 -0.75
C THR A 144 11.92 -9.09 -0.07
N HIS A 145 13.04 -9.12 0.65
CA HIS A 145 13.54 -10.31 1.33
C HIS A 145 13.07 -10.40 2.79
N TYR A 146 12.36 -11.47 3.13
CA TYR A 146 12.02 -11.87 4.49
C TYR A 146 12.97 -12.99 4.92
N TYR A 147 13.82 -12.74 5.90
CA TYR A 147 14.78 -13.69 6.43
C TYR A 147 14.10 -14.67 7.39
N VAL A 148 14.37 -15.95 7.24
CA VAL A 148 13.75 -17.00 8.05
C VAL A 148 14.22 -16.87 9.50
N THR A 149 13.27 -16.73 10.43
CA THR A 149 13.52 -16.58 11.88
C THR A 149 13.19 -17.83 12.66
N GLU A 150 12.20 -18.60 12.19
CA GLU A 150 11.79 -19.88 12.77
C GLU A 150 11.47 -20.85 11.63
N THR A 151 12.02 -22.06 11.64
CA THR A 151 11.64 -23.09 10.65
C THR A 151 12.02 -24.49 11.15
N ASP A 152 11.29 -25.50 10.65
CA ASP A 152 11.65 -26.91 10.77
C ASP A 152 12.71 -27.36 9.73
N ASN A 153 13.07 -26.52 8.76
CA ASN A 153 14.10 -26.80 7.76
C ASN A 153 15.28 -25.82 7.87
N PHE A 154 16.43 -26.30 8.36
CA PHE A 154 17.62 -25.48 8.59
C PHE A 154 18.30 -24.98 7.29
N CYS A 155 17.88 -25.44 6.12
CA CYS A 155 18.42 -25.00 4.84
C CYS A 155 17.77 -23.72 4.32
N LEU A 156 16.63 -23.29 4.86
CA LEU A 156 15.92 -22.10 4.36
C LEU A 156 16.54 -20.80 4.90
N ASP A 157 16.92 -19.90 3.99
CA ASP A 157 17.52 -18.61 4.34
C ASP A 157 16.51 -17.47 4.35
N PHE A 158 15.82 -17.29 3.22
CA PHE A 158 14.88 -16.19 3.03
C PHE A 158 13.78 -16.54 2.05
N ILE A 159 12.67 -15.82 2.21
CA ILE A 159 11.53 -15.78 1.31
C ILE A 159 11.50 -14.38 0.66
N GLY A 160 11.68 -14.32 -0.65
CA GLY A 160 11.55 -13.10 -1.43
C GLY A 160 10.11 -12.93 -1.94
N LEU A 161 9.52 -11.75 -1.75
CA LEU A 161 8.24 -11.37 -2.35
C LEU A 161 8.46 -10.24 -3.33
N GLY A 162 7.96 -10.36 -4.57
CA GLY A 162 8.17 -9.34 -5.58
C GLY A 162 7.04 -9.23 -6.58
N ASN A 163 7.02 -8.11 -7.31
CA ASN A 163 6.12 -7.85 -8.43
C ASN A 163 6.94 -7.40 -9.65
N GLN A 164 6.50 -7.79 -10.85
CA GLN A 164 7.09 -7.36 -12.10
C GLN A 164 6.70 -5.90 -12.37
N ASN A 165 7.56 -4.94 -12.01
CA ASN A 165 7.19 -3.53 -12.13
C ASN A 165 8.32 -2.59 -12.60
N ILE A 166 9.04 -2.99 -13.65
CA ILE A 166 9.93 -2.09 -14.39
C ILE A 166 9.48 -1.88 -15.86
N ALA A 167 8.61 -2.73 -16.40
CA ALA A 167 8.08 -2.59 -17.76
C ALA A 167 6.60 -2.15 -17.75
N LYS A 168 6.34 -0.95 -18.29
CA LYS A 168 5.07 -0.19 -18.19
C LYS A 168 3.77 -0.87 -18.66
N ASP A 169 3.82 -2.05 -19.28
CA ASP A 169 2.66 -2.63 -19.99
C ASP A 169 2.35 -4.10 -19.63
N LYS A 170 2.93 -4.65 -18.56
CA LYS A 170 2.62 -6.02 -18.11
C LYS A 170 2.43 -6.08 -16.61
N SER A 171 1.18 -5.87 -16.18
CA SER A 171 0.74 -6.32 -14.87
C SER A 171 0.80 -7.85 -14.78
N GLU A 172 0.66 -8.33 -13.55
CA GLU A 172 -0.11 -9.55 -13.22
C GLU A 172 0.64 -10.76 -12.70
N ASN A 173 1.73 -10.60 -11.96
CA ASN A 173 2.10 -11.70 -11.09
C ASN A 173 2.93 -11.21 -9.90
N VAL A 174 2.39 -11.44 -8.70
CA VAL A 174 3.19 -11.50 -7.49
C VAL A 174 3.91 -12.85 -7.50
N TYR A 175 5.20 -12.85 -7.17
CA TYR A 175 5.98 -14.07 -7.09
C TYR A 175 6.59 -14.21 -5.71
N ALA A 176 6.71 -15.46 -5.29
CA ALA A 176 7.54 -15.86 -4.17
C ALA A 176 8.83 -16.48 -4.71
N LEU A 177 9.95 -16.08 -4.11
CA LEU A 177 11.27 -16.67 -4.29
C LEU A 177 11.66 -17.34 -2.97
N VAL A 178 12.17 -18.56 -3.03
CA VAL A 178 12.70 -19.26 -1.86
C VAL A 178 14.20 -19.41 -2.04
N SER A 179 14.99 -19.01 -1.05
CA SER A 179 16.44 -19.19 -1.05
C SER A 179 16.88 -20.17 0.02
N VAL A 180 17.91 -20.94 -0.29
CA VAL A 180 18.53 -21.91 0.61
C VAL A 180 20.03 -21.70 0.72
N SER A 181 20.60 -21.90 1.91
CA SER A 181 22.07 -21.95 2.10
C SER A 181 22.56 -23.35 2.42
N GLY A 182 23.81 -23.60 2.02
CA GLY A 182 24.60 -24.75 2.42
C GLY A 182 24.80 -25.77 1.31
N ASP A 183 26.06 -26.16 1.09
CA ASP A 183 26.46 -27.14 0.07
C ASP A 183 25.74 -28.50 0.23
N SER A 184 25.32 -28.84 1.45
CA SER A 184 24.56 -30.07 1.75
C SER A 184 23.06 -29.96 1.46
N CYS A 185 22.55 -28.75 1.21
CA CYS A 185 21.15 -28.46 0.98
C CYS A 185 20.81 -28.32 -0.52
N GLU A 186 21.84 -28.39 -1.38
CA GLU A 186 21.71 -28.17 -2.82
C GLU A 186 20.84 -29.21 -3.54
N ASP A 187 20.62 -30.40 -3.00
CA ASP A 187 19.85 -31.43 -3.70
C ASP A 187 18.35 -31.41 -3.36
N GLU A 188 17.99 -30.97 -2.15
CA GLU A 188 16.59 -31.06 -1.67
C GLU A 188 15.75 -29.88 -2.14
N LEU A 189 16.20 -28.62 -2.04
CA LEU A 189 15.33 -27.44 -2.27
C LEU A 189 15.70 -26.59 -3.50
N ASN A 190 16.83 -26.85 -4.18
CA ASN A 190 17.25 -26.08 -5.36
C ASN A 190 16.23 -26.10 -6.52
N ALA A 191 15.33 -27.09 -6.54
CA ALA A 191 14.26 -27.13 -7.53
C ALA A 191 13.18 -26.05 -7.32
N LEU A 192 13.09 -25.47 -6.11
CA LEU A 192 12.24 -24.32 -5.78
C LEU A 192 13.01 -22.99 -5.89
N THR A 193 14.32 -23.01 -5.63
CA THR A 193 15.19 -21.85 -5.72
C THR A 193 15.19 -21.28 -7.14
N ASN A 194 15.02 -19.96 -7.27
CA ASN A 194 14.95 -19.24 -8.54
C ASN A 194 13.79 -19.63 -9.47
N LYS A 195 12.77 -20.34 -8.97
CA LYS A 195 11.54 -20.57 -9.72
C LYS A 195 10.45 -19.57 -9.35
N LYS A 196 9.82 -19.10 -10.41
CA LYS A 196 8.74 -18.12 -10.44
C LYS A 196 7.42 -18.82 -10.11
N LEU A 197 6.90 -18.66 -8.89
CA LEU A 197 5.64 -19.27 -8.45
C LEU A 197 4.44 -18.34 -8.75
N LYS A 198 3.35 -18.88 -9.31
CA LYS A 198 2.16 -18.09 -9.69
C LYS A 198 1.04 -18.22 -8.66
N VAL A 199 0.29 -17.15 -8.46
CA VAL A 199 -0.88 -17.11 -7.57
C VAL A 199 -2.04 -17.91 -8.17
N LEU A 200 -2.68 -18.78 -7.37
CA LEU A 200 -3.94 -19.43 -7.71
C LEU A 200 -5.10 -18.74 -6.99
N VAL A 201 -5.98 -18.05 -7.73
CA VAL A 201 -7.18 -17.40 -7.16
C VAL A 201 -8.40 -18.30 -7.35
N SER A 202 -9.15 -18.57 -6.26
CA SER A 202 -10.46 -19.24 -6.32
C SER A 202 -11.57 -18.21 -6.58
N SER A 203 -12.35 -18.41 -7.64
CA SER A 203 -13.33 -17.43 -8.11
C SER A 203 -14.75 -17.62 -7.56
N ALA A 204 -15.31 -16.56 -6.96
CA ALA A 204 -16.70 -16.32 -6.58
C ALA A 204 -17.22 -15.04 -7.27
N GLN A 205 -18.01 -15.18 -8.33
CA GLN A 205 -18.46 -14.06 -9.15
C GLN A 205 -19.43 -13.12 -8.38
N ASN A 206 -19.13 -11.81 -8.37
CA ASN A 206 -20.07 -10.75 -8.00
C ASN A 206 -20.33 -9.87 -9.23
N ASN A 207 -21.60 -9.71 -9.61
CA ASN A 207 -22.03 -8.79 -10.65
C ASN A 207 -21.91 -7.35 -10.12
N HIS A 208 -20.87 -6.62 -10.53
CA HIS A 208 -20.66 -5.24 -10.12
C HIS A 208 -20.66 -4.31 -11.33
N LEU A 209 -21.33 -3.15 -11.21
CA LEU A 209 -21.31 -2.10 -12.23
C LEU A 209 -19.88 -1.57 -12.42
N PRO A 210 -19.49 -1.21 -13.66
CA PRO A 210 -18.18 -0.67 -13.96
C PRO A 210 -17.95 0.66 -13.21
N ASP A 211 -16.80 0.79 -12.55
CA ASP A 211 -16.45 2.02 -11.82
C ASP A 211 -16.14 3.15 -12.80
N PRO A 212 -16.87 4.29 -12.76
CA PRO A 212 -16.66 5.38 -13.72
C PRO A 212 -15.30 6.06 -13.51
N PHE A 213 -14.71 5.96 -12.32
CA PHE A 213 -13.37 6.47 -12.02
C PHE A 213 -12.27 5.53 -12.51
N GLU A 214 -12.61 4.26 -12.68
CA GLU A 214 -11.71 3.19 -13.06
C GLU A 214 -11.06 3.43 -14.41
N ILE A 215 -9.73 3.50 -14.44
CA ILE A 215 -8.97 3.56 -15.70
C ILE A 215 -9.12 2.22 -16.42
N GLU A 216 -9.03 2.21 -17.75
CA GLU A 216 -9.23 0.97 -18.55
C GLU A 216 -8.34 -0.18 -18.05
N TYR A 217 -7.14 0.15 -17.58
CA TYR A 217 -6.24 -0.75 -16.90
C TYR A 217 -6.81 -1.33 -15.58
N GLU A 218 -7.33 -0.49 -14.66
CA GLU A 218 -7.96 -0.94 -13.41
C GLU A 218 -9.18 -1.82 -13.69
N ARG A 219 -9.97 -1.48 -14.72
CA ARG A 219 -11.13 -2.26 -15.14
C ARG A 219 -10.71 -3.63 -15.65
N ASN A 220 -9.68 -3.70 -16.48
CA ASN A 220 -9.13 -4.95 -16.96
C ASN A 220 -8.58 -5.79 -15.79
N TYR A 221 -7.90 -5.15 -14.83
CA TYR A 221 -7.40 -5.79 -13.61
C TYR A 221 -8.52 -6.34 -12.72
N ARG A 222 -9.61 -5.59 -12.54
CA ARG A 222 -10.81 -6.01 -11.81
C ARG A 222 -11.49 -7.20 -12.47
N LEU A 223 -11.62 -7.15 -13.79
CA LEU A 223 -12.23 -8.22 -14.58
C LEU A 223 -11.36 -9.48 -14.58
N SER A 224 -10.04 -9.35 -14.54
CA SER A 224 -9.11 -10.48 -14.39
C SER A 224 -9.00 -10.97 -12.94
N ASN A 225 -9.32 -10.13 -11.93
CA ASN A 225 -9.17 -10.44 -10.50
C ASN A 225 -10.38 -10.01 -9.64
N PRO A 226 -11.60 -10.54 -9.88
CA PRO A 226 -12.82 -10.10 -9.19
C PRO A 226 -12.83 -10.35 -7.67
N HIS A 227 -11.86 -11.11 -7.15
CA HIS A 227 -11.67 -11.45 -5.74
C HIS A 227 -10.85 -10.45 -4.94
N LEU A 228 -9.99 -9.69 -5.62
CA LEU A 228 -8.98 -8.86 -4.97
C LEU A 228 -9.48 -7.44 -4.68
N ILE A 229 -10.66 -7.08 -5.16
CA ILE A 229 -11.31 -5.81 -4.81
C ILE A 229 -12.25 -6.05 -3.65
N LYS A 230 -11.65 -6.38 -2.49
CA LYS A 230 -12.26 -6.04 -1.22
C LYS A 230 -11.66 -4.70 -0.83
N PRO A 231 -12.48 -3.68 -0.51
CA PRO A 231 -11.99 -2.50 0.18
C PRO A 231 -11.12 -2.94 1.34
N ASP A 232 -10.04 -2.22 1.60
CA ASP A 232 -9.26 -2.44 2.81
C ASP A 232 -10.19 -2.62 3.99
N SER A 233 -9.94 -3.66 4.78
CA SER A 233 -10.69 -3.96 6.01
C SER A 233 -10.72 -2.76 6.97
N ASN A 234 -9.78 -1.83 6.80
CA ASN A 234 -9.61 -0.63 7.59
C ASN A 234 -10.78 0.35 7.50
N TYR A 235 -11.61 0.30 6.44
CA TYR A 235 -12.79 1.17 6.31
C TYR A 235 -14.11 0.52 6.69
N LEU A 236 -14.13 -0.76 7.06
CA LEU A 236 -15.36 -1.47 7.42
C LEU A 236 -16.11 -0.78 8.57
N GLU A 237 -15.38 -0.22 9.54
CA GLU A 237 -15.97 0.51 10.67
C GLU A 237 -16.56 1.88 10.28
N TYR A 238 -16.24 2.41 9.10
CA TYR A 238 -16.72 3.73 8.67
C TYR A 238 -18.01 3.64 7.86
N TRP A 239 -18.33 2.47 7.31
CA TRP A 239 -19.53 2.30 6.49
C TRP A 239 -20.78 2.69 7.27
N CYS A 240 -21.61 3.52 6.66
CA CYS A 240 -22.86 3.99 7.24
C CYS A 240 -22.69 4.69 8.61
N SER A 241 -21.50 5.20 8.93
CA SER A 241 -21.20 5.80 10.24
C SER A 241 -21.85 7.17 10.41
N ILE A 242 -22.91 7.21 11.21
CA ILE A 242 -23.62 8.45 11.59
C ILE A 242 -22.69 9.39 12.39
N GLU A 243 -21.79 8.84 13.20
CA GLU A 243 -20.83 9.64 13.98
C GLU A 243 -19.91 10.45 13.05
N ILE A 244 -19.42 9.82 11.96
CA ILE A 244 -18.60 10.51 10.97
C ILE A 244 -19.42 11.57 10.25
N LEU A 245 -20.68 11.31 9.85
CA LEU A 245 -21.54 12.33 9.26
C LEU A 245 -21.72 13.54 10.18
N ASN A 246 -21.97 13.30 11.47
CA ASN A 246 -22.16 14.35 12.45
C ASN A 246 -20.89 15.20 12.66
N ARG A 247 -19.72 14.55 12.76
CA ARG A 247 -18.43 15.23 12.85
C ARG A 247 -18.15 16.06 11.60
N THR A 248 -18.39 15.49 10.42
CA THR A 248 -18.24 16.18 9.13
C THR A 248 -19.17 17.39 9.04
N HIS A 249 -20.43 17.25 9.45
CA HIS A 249 -21.40 18.35 9.48
C HIS A 249 -20.96 19.48 10.42
N THR A 250 -20.51 19.12 11.63
CA THR A 250 -20.08 20.08 12.66
C THR A 250 -18.84 20.86 12.23
N ASN A 251 -17.90 20.20 11.54
CA ASN A 251 -16.61 20.77 11.13
C ASN A 251 -16.55 21.14 9.64
N ILE A 252 -17.71 21.26 8.97
CA ILE A 252 -17.80 21.30 7.51
C ILE A 252 -16.99 22.41 6.85
N GLU A 253 -16.74 23.53 7.54
CA GLU A 253 -15.94 24.65 7.01
C GLU A 253 -14.43 24.38 7.04
N ASN A 254 -13.96 23.49 7.92
CA ASN A 254 -12.54 23.31 8.22
C ASN A 254 -12.17 21.82 8.37
N LEU A 255 -12.53 21.01 7.39
CA LEU A 255 -12.17 19.58 7.39
C LEU A 255 -10.70 19.38 7.01
N SER A 256 -10.01 18.56 7.79
CA SER A 256 -8.70 18.03 7.42
C SER A 256 -8.81 16.97 6.32
N LEU A 257 -7.69 16.66 5.65
CA LEU A 257 -7.64 15.64 4.59
C LEU A 257 -8.11 14.25 5.10
N SER A 258 -7.74 13.87 6.32
CA SER A 258 -8.15 12.61 6.93
C SER A 258 -9.63 12.59 7.29
N GLU A 259 -10.22 13.72 7.69
CA GLU A 259 -11.67 13.82 7.92
C GLU A 259 -12.47 13.70 6.62
N VAL A 260 -11.99 14.31 5.53
CA VAL A 260 -12.57 14.12 4.19
C VAL A 260 -12.49 12.66 3.76
N ALA A 261 -11.35 12.00 3.99
CA ALA A 261 -11.19 10.58 3.67
C ALA A 261 -12.13 9.67 4.50
N ALA A 262 -12.21 9.90 5.81
CA ALA A 262 -13.12 9.16 6.68
C ALA A 262 -14.59 9.34 6.25
N PHE A 263 -14.98 10.56 5.88
CA PHE A 263 -16.31 10.84 5.34
C PHE A 263 -16.59 10.10 4.03
N LEU A 264 -15.69 10.17 3.05
CA LEU A 264 -15.88 9.49 1.76
C LEU A 264 -15.89 7.96 1.92
N ALA A 265 -15.21 7.42 2.93
CA ALA A 265 -15.25 6.00 3.26
C ALA A 265 -16.60 5.55 3.86
N THR A 266 -17.49 6.47 4.25
CA THR A 266 -18.81 6.09 4.77
C THR A 266 -19.77 5.58 3.68
N PHE A 267 -19.54 5.95 2.42
CA PHE A 267 -20.37 5.54 1.29
C PHE A 267 -20.16 4.04 1.00
N HIS A 268 -21.23 3.27 1.18
CA HIS A 268 -21.26 1.84 0.89
C HIS A 268 -22.63 1.43 0.34
N PRO A 269 -22.71 0.47 -0.61
CA PRO A 269 -24.00 0.02 -1.16
C PRO A 269 -25.02 -0.43 -0.11
N SER A 270 -24.58 -0.97 1.03
CA SER A 270 -25.47 -1.39 2.11
C SER A 270 -26.16 -0.24 2.86
N CYS A 271 -25.65 0.99 2.76
CA CYS A 271 -26.18 2.14 3.51
C CYS A 271 -27.49 2.67 2.92
N THR A 272 -27.80 2.32 1.67
CA THR A 272 -29.01 2.74 0.94
C THR A 272 -30.33 2.29 1.59
N THR A 273 -30.28 1.34 2.54
CA THR A 273 -31.45 0.87 3.28
C THR A 273 -31.92 1.84 4.37
N ASN A 274 -31.05 2.75 4.83
CA ASN A 274 -31.39 3.78 5.79
C ASN A 274 -31.64 5.09 5.04
N ILE A 275 -32.92 5.47 4.93
CA ILE A 275 -33.37 6.66 4.20
C ILE A 275 -32.72 7.93 4.78
N GLU A 276 -32.84 8.15 6.09
CA GLU A 276 -32.31 9.35 6.75
C GLU A 276 -30.79 9.49 6.58
N TYR A 277 -30.05 8.37 6.72
CA TYR A 277 -28.62 8.36 6.44
C TYR A 277 -28.32 8.73 4.98
N SER A 278 -29.06 8.16 4.04
CA SER A 278 -28.83 8.36 2.60
C SER A 278 -29.09 9.83 2.22
N GLU A 279 -30.19 10.41 2.71
CA GLU A 279 -30.49 11.84 2.49
C GLU A 279 -29.41 12.74 3.09
N TRP A 280 -29.00 12.49 4.34
CA TRP A 280 -28.03 13.34 5.02
C TRP A 280 -26.61 13.21 4.45
N SER A 281 -26.16 11.98 4.16
CA SER A 281 -24.84 11.73 3.56
C SER A 281 -24.75 12.32 2.14
N ASN A 282 -25.82 12.22 1.35
CA ASN A 282 -25.91 12.84 0.03
C ASN A 282 -25.77 14.37 0.14
N GLU A 283 -26.55 15.03 1.00
CA GLU A 283 -26.45 16.48 1.21
C GLU A 283 -25.02 16.91 1.65
N LEU A 284 -24.42 16.15 2.57
CA LEU A 284 -23.05 16.40 3.02
C LEU A 284 -22.02 16.20 1.91
N LEU A 285 -22.22 15.26 0.99
CA LEU A 285 -21.31 15.03 -0.13
C LEU A 285 -21.17 16.28 -1.00
N PHE A 286 -22.30 16.89 -1.37
CA PHE A 286 -22.30 18.12 -2.15
C PHE A 286 -21.68 19.30 -1.38
N LYS A 287 -21.92 19.39 -0.06
CA LYS A 287 -21.27 20.41 0.79
C LYS A 287 -19.75 20.23 0.85
N VAL A 288 -19.28 19.00 1.06
CA VAL A 288 -17.85 18.69 1.10
C VAL A 288 -17.18 19.00 -0.23
N LEU A 289 -17.78 18.63 -1.36
CA LEU A 289 -17.25 18.98 -2.69
C LEU A 289 -17.26 20.48 -2.97
N SER A 290 -18.23 21.23 -2.41
CA SER A 290 -18.33 22.69 -2.58
C SER A 290 -17.35 23.47 -1.71
N LEU A 291 -17.00 22.96 -0.53
CA LEU A 291 -16.13 23.65 0.43
C LEU A 291 -14.68 23.14 0.41
N HIS A 292 -14.47 21.86 0.10
CA HIS A 292 -13.17 21.18 0.10
C HIS A 292 -12.88 20.43 -1.22
N PRO A 293 -13.05 21.06 -2.39
CA PRO A 293 -12.97 20.37 -3.68
C PRO A 293 -11.62 19.69 -3.90
N GLU A 294 -10.50 20.33 -3.56
CA GLU A 294 -9.16 19.77 -3.75
C GLU A 294 -8.94 18.50 -2.91
N SER A 295 -9.28 18.54 -1.63
CA SER A 295 -9.15 17.39 -0.72
C SER A 295 -10.02 16.23 -1.18
N ALA A 296 -11.28 16.50 -1.54
CA ALA A 296 -12.21 15.47 -2.00
C ALA A 296 -11.72 14.82 -3.32
N LEU A 297 -11.30 15.62 -4.30
CA LEU A 297 -10.76 15.13 -5.56
C LEU A 297 -9.49 14.29 -5.35
N ASN A 298 -8.56 14.77 -4.53
CA ASN A 298 -7.33 14.05 -4.21
C ASN A 298 -7.61 12.66 -3.60
N ILE A 299 -8.56 12.60 -2.67
CA ILE A 299 -8.91 11.34 -2.01
C ILE A 299 -9.64 10.38 -2.97
N ILE A 300 -10.63 10.85 -3.73
CA ILE A 300 -11.37 9.99 -4.69
C ILE A 300 -10.42 9.45 -5.76
N ASP A 301 -9.47 10.26 -6.21
CA ASP A 301 -8.49 9.89 -7.23
C ASP A 301 -7.50 8.83 -6.74
N LYS A 302 -6.92 9.02 -5.54
CA LYS A 302 -5.83 8.19 -5.04
C LYS A 302 -6.27 6.98 -4.21
N ASN A 303 -7.45 7.02 -3.61
CA ASN A 303 -7.88 5.98 -2.67
C ASN A 303 -8.81 4.97 -3.37
N SER A 304 -8.20 3.92 -3.92
CA SER A 304 -8.91 2.81 -4.57
C SER A 304 -9.75 1.97 -3.60
N SER A 305 -9.52 2.09 -2.29
CA SER A 305 -10.30 1.37 -1.27
C SER A 305 -11.67 2.01 -1.00
N LEU A 306 -11.99 3.14 -1.63
CA LEU A 306 -13.33 3.74 -1.57
C LEU A 306 -14.32 3.04 -2.51
N TYR A 307 -15.60 3.01 -2.12
CA TYR A 307 -16.68 2.64 -3.05
C TYR A 307 -17.03 3.81 -3.97
N ARG A 308 -16.11 4.13 -4.89
CA ARG A 308 -16.24 5.25 -5.83
C ARG A 308 -17.51 5.15 -6.70
N ASN A 309 -17.96 3.92 -6.99
CA ASN A 309 -19.26 3.63 -7.59
C ASN A 309 -20.45 4.18 -6.79
N GLN A 310 -20.44 4.00 -5.48
CA GLN A 310 -21.50 4.52 -4.62
C GLN A 310 -21.43 6.05 -4.61
N ILE A 311 -20.23 6.63 -4.49
CA ILE A 311 -20.03 8.09 -4.55
C ILE A 311 -20.57 8.66 -5.88
N ALA A 312 -20.25 8.04 -7.02
CA ALA A 312 -20.81 8.42 -8.32
C ALA A 312 -22.34 8.32 -8.36
N THR A 313 -22.91 7.26 -7.76
CA THR A 313 -24.36 7.06 -7.68
C THR A 313 -25.04 8.18 -6.87
N GLU A 314 -24.44 8.58 -5.75
CA GLU A 314 -24.93 9.72 -4.95
C GLU A 314 -24.84 11.04 -5.72
N LEU A 315 -23.73 11.28 -6.43
CA LEU A 315 -23.54 12.47 -7.26
C LEU A 315 -24.53 12.54 -8.42
N ALA A 316 -24.88 11.39 -8.99
CA ALA A 316 -25.87 11.29 -10.04
C ALA A 316 -27.31 11.51 -9.54
N ASN A 317 -27.55 11.50 -8.23
CA ASN A 317 -28.89 11.60 -7.65
C ASN A 317 -28.90 12.60 -6.47
N PRO A 318 -28.72 13.90 -6.72
CA PRO A 318 -28.88 14.92 -5.68
C PRO A 318 -30.30 14.85 -5.11
N ILE A 319 -30.41 14.65 -3.81
CA ILE A 319 -31.72 14.46 -3.15
C ILE A 319 -32.39 15.80 -2.82
N HIS A 320 -31.62 16.87 -2.63
CA HIS A 320 -32.12 18.13 -2.10
C HIS A 320 -32.06 19.28 -3.13
N ASP A 321 -33.17 20.01 -3.30
CA ASP A 321 -33.33 21.11 -4.27
C ASP A 321 -32.34 22.29 -4.07
N ASN A 322 -31.91 22.55 -2.84
CA ASN A 322 -30.96 23.60 -2.47
C ASN A 322 -29.51 23.37 -2.96
N ILE A 323 -29.21 22.28 -3.68
CA ILE A 323 -27.86 22.04 -4.21
C ILE A 323 -27.69 22.85 -5.50
N GLU A 324 -26.93 23.94 -5.44
CA GLU A 324 -26.58 24.74 -6.62
C GLU A 324 -25.50 24.06 -7.49
N ILE A 325 -25.91 23.09 -8.31
CA ILE A 325 -25.03 22.27 -9.16
C ILE A 325 -24.12 23.12 -10.06
N SER A 326 -24.64 24.21 -10.64
CA SER A 326 -23.86 25.12 -11.49
C SER A 326 -22.73 25.82 -10.74
N GLN A 327 -22.95 26.21 -9.48
CA GLN A 327 -21.91 26.78 -8.64
C GLN A 327 -20.86 25.73 -8.28
N LEU A 328 -21.31 24.51 -7.95
CA LEU A 328 -20.40 23.41 -7.65
C LEU A 328 -19.51 23.06 -8.85
N ILE A 329 -20.06 22.95 -10.06
CA ILE A 329 -19.29 22.73 -11.29
C ILE A 329 -18.23 23.82 -11.46
N SER A 330 -18.61 25.10 -11.31
CA SER A 330 -17.68 26.22 -11.46
C SER A 330 -16.53 26.15 -10.44
N LYS A 331 -16.81 25.73 -9.20
CA LYS A 331 -15.78 25.52 -8.17
C LYS A 331 -14.86 24.36 -8.51
N LEU A 332 -15.41 23.23 -8.97
CA LEU A 332 -14.61 22.09 -9.39
C LEU A 332 -13.71 22.47 -10.58
N GLU A 333 -14.23 23.19 -11.57
CA GLU A 333 -13.47 23.69 -12.73
C GLU A 333 -12.33 24.63 -12.33
N SER A 334 -12.47 25.36 -11.22
CA SER A 334 -11.42 26.25 -10.69
C SER A 334 -10.23 25.52 -10.02
N VAL A 335 -10.33 24.21 -9.76
CA VAL A 335 -9.21 23.42 -9.24
C VAL A 335 -8.24 23.10 -10.37
N GLU A 336 -7.10 23.80 -10.41
CA GLU A 336 -6.08 23.71 -11.48
C GLU A 336 -5.06 22.56 -11.30
N ILE A 337 -5.28 21.65 -10.34
CA ILE A 337 -4.34 20.55 -10.05
C ILE A 337 -4.47 19.44 -11.10
N GLU A 338 -3.48 19.34 -11.99
CA GLU A 338 -3.51 18.40 -13.13
C GLU A 338 -3.61 16.93 -12.70
N SER A 339 -3.05 16.55 -11.53
CA SER A 339 -3.07 15.16 -11.07
C SER A 339 -4.47 14.60 -10.86
N PHE A 340 -5.48 15.44 -10.56
CA PHE A 340 -6.86 15.00 -10.33
C PHE A 340 -7.81 15.40 -11.46
N ARG A 341 -7.26 15.87 -12.60
CA ARG A 341 -8.05 16.36 -13.74
C ARG A 341 -9.08 15.34 -14.22
N ARG A 342 -8.66 14.08 -14.36
CA ARG A 342 -9.56 13.00 -14.80
C ARG A 342 -10.74 12.82 -13.84
N THR A 343 -10.46 12.66 -12.55
CA THR A 343 -11.48 12.49 -11.50
C THR A 343 -12.44 13.68 -11.45
N ARG A 344 -11.90 14.91 -11.56
CA ARG A 344 -12.68 16.14 -11.67
C ARG A 344 -13.60 16.14 -12.89
N ASP A 345 -13.06 15.83 -14.07
CA ASP A 345 -13.81 15.84 -15.33
C ASP A 345 -14.94 14.78 -15.33
N ILE A 346 -14.72 13.63 -14.69
CA ILE A 346 -15.74 12.59 -14.48
C ILE A 346 -16.88 13.09 -13.58
N ILE A 347 -16.54 13.68 -12.41
CA ILE A 347 -17.55 14.24 -11.50
C ILE A 347 -18.35 15.33 -12.19
N ILE A 348 -17.69 16.25 -12.90
CA ILE A 348 -18.36 17.29 -13.68
C ILE A 348 -19.27 16.68 -14.74
N GLY A 349 -18.82 15.62 -15.43
CA GLY A 349 -19.63 14.88 -16.40
C GLY A 349 -20.93 14.35 -15.78
N ILE A 350 -20.82 13.66 -14.63
CA ILE A 350 -21.98 13.16 -13.87
C ILE A 350 -22.93 14.29 -13.49
N LEU A 351 -22.40 15.40 -12.99
CA LEU A 351 -23.20 16.56 -12.55
C LEU A 351 -23.91 17.28 -13.70
N LYS A 352 -23.33 17.28 -14.92
CA LYS A 352 -23.92 17.92 -16.12
C LYS A 352 -25.08 17.13 -16.73
N GLU A 353 -25.27 15.87 -16.35
CA GLU A 353 -26.40 15.03 -16.79
C GLU A 353 -27.68 15.28 -15.97
N LYS A 354 -27.63 16.19 -14.99
CA LYS A 354 -28.77 16.64 -14.16
C LYS A 354 -29.19 18.04 -14.56
#